data_AF-A0A8J7SZB8-F1
#
_entry.id   AF-A0A8J7SZB8-F1
#
_cell.length_a   1.000
_cell.length_b   1.000
_cell.length_c   1.000
_cell.angle_alpha   90.00
_cell.angle_beta   90.00
_cell.angle_gamma   90.00
#
_symmetry.space_group_name_H-M   'P 1'
#
loop_
_entity.id
_entity.type
_entity.pdbx_description
1 polymer ?
#
loop_
_entity_poly.entity_id
_entity_poly.type
_entity_poly.pdbx_seq_one_letter_code
_entity_poly.pdbx_strand_id
1 'polypeptide(L)' 'MKRPAARGSARRPAKSTAPSPASRLVGAWILAAVAGERADGSRFAPFGPAPKGIIVFAADGHFALFQSTGAVP' A
#
# COMPACT_ATOMS: atom_id res chain seq x y z
N MET A 1 57.75 7.83 -22.77
CA MET A 1 56.69 8.78 -22.38
C MET A 1 55.43 7.97 -22.06
N LYS A 2 55.04 7.81 -20.78
CA LYS A 2 53.87 7.03 -20.34
C LYS A 2 52.71 7.99 -20.02
N ARG A 3 51.54 7.83 -20.64
CA ARG A 3 50.32 8.60 -20.29
C ARG A 3 49.63 7.90 -19.11
N PRO A 4 49.15 8.61 -18.07
CA PRO A 4 48.40 7.98 -17.00
C PRO A 4 46.94 7.76 -17.45
N ALA A 5 46.41 6.59 -17.13
CA ALA A 5 45.00 6.26 -17.35
C ALA A 5 44.12 7.08 -16.40
N ALA A 6 43.17 7.84 -16.95
CA ALA A 6 42.16 8.54 -16.16
C ALA A 6 41.27 7.51 -15.46
N ARG A 7 41.26 7.51 -14.11
CA ARG A 7 40.27 6.78 -13.32
C ARG A 7 38.90 7.37 -13.61
N GLY A 8 38.04 6.61 -14.29
CA GLY A 8 36.62 6.92 -14.39
C GLY A 8 36.02 6.99 -12.99
N SER A 9 35.54 8.16 -12.59
CA SER A 9 34.80 8.33 -11.35
C SER A 9 33.45 7.64 -11.50
N ALA A 10 33.29 6.48 -10.87
CA ALA A 10 32.02 5.78 -10.81
C ALA A 10 31.04 6.60 -9.96
N ARG A 11 30.08 7.27 -10.60
CA ARG A 11 28.99 7.97 -9.93
C ARG A 11 28.12 6.92 -9.22
N ARG A 12 28.32 6.78 -7.90
CA ARG A 12 27.51 5.89 -7.05
C ARG A 12 26.03 6.30 -7.20
N PRO A 13 25.11 5.36 -7.43
CA PRO A 13 23.69 5.72 -7.50
C PRO A 13 23.27 6.32 -6.15
N ALA A 14 22.68 7.51 -6.20
CA ALA A 14 22.08 8.12 -5.03
C ALA A 14 20.92 7.24 -4.59
N LYS A 15 20.93 6.79 -3.33
CA LYS A 15 19.75 6.16 -2.72
C LYS A 15 18.65 7.22 -2.69
N SER A 16 17.50 6.92 -3.29
CA SER A 16 16.33 7.80 -3.23
C SER A 16 15.94 8.02 -1.77
N THR A 17 15.86 9.28 -1.36
CA THR A 17 15.36 9.68 -0.02
C THR A 17 13.83 9.65 0.05
N ALA A 18 13.14 9.34 -1.04
CA ALA A 18 11.69 9.24 -1.04
C ALA A 18 11.23 8.01 -0.24
N PRO A 19 10.17 8.14 0.60
CA PRO A 19 9.56 7.02 1.29
C PRO A 19 9.18 5.92 0.29
N SER A 20 9.42 4.66 0.65
CA SER A 20 8.99 3.55 -0.18
C SER A 20 7.44 3.54 -0.29
N PRO A 21 6.87 3.02 -1.37
CA PRO A 21 5.40 2.86 -1.45
C PRO A 21 4.83 2.10 -0.25
N ALA A 22 5.55 1.09 0.25
CA ALA A 22 5.16 0.33 1.44
C ALA A 22 5.11 1.21 2.70
N SER A 23 6.10 2.08 2.91
CA SER A 23 6.12 2.95 4.10
C SER A 23 5.00 4.00 4.08
N ARG A 24 4.38 4.26 2.92
CA ARG A 24 3.22 5.15 2.79
C ARG A 24 1.88 4.47 3.10
N LEU A 25 1.84 3.15 3.17
CA LEU A 25 0.63 2.37 3.46
C LEU A 25 0.45 2.10 4.96
N VAL A 26 1.55 2.08 5.73
CA VAL A 26 1.54 1.82 7.17
C VAL A 26 0.64 2.84 7.88
N GLY A 27 -0.33 2.34 8.64
CA GLY A 27 -1.31 3.16 9.33
C GLY A 27 -2.70 2.54 9.38
N ALA A 28 -3.65 3.33 9.89
CA ALA A 28 -5.06 2.98 9.99
C ALA A 28 -5.88 3.78 8.97
N TRP A 29 -6.77 3.09 8.24
CA TRP A 29 -7.55 3.66 7.15
C TRP A 29 -9.01 3.30 7.30
N ILE A 30 -9.91 4.28 7.11
CA ILE A 30 -11.35 4.04 7.08
C ILE A 30 -11.75 3.49 5.70
N LEU A 31 -12.64 2.50 5.70
CA LEU A 31 -13.16 1.93 4.47
C LEU A 31 -14.04 2.93 3.73
N ALA A 32 -13.72 3.18 2.46
CA ALA A 32 -14.56 3.99 1.57
C ALA A 32 -15.68 3.15 0.92
N ALA A 33 -15.36 1.94 0.47
CA ALA A 33 -16.30 1.00 -0.14
C ALA A 33 -15.78 -0.44 -0.02
N VAL A 34 -16.69 -1.41 -0.12
CA VAL A 34 -16.35 -2.83 -0.30
C VAL A 34 -17.15 -3.34 -1.49
N ALA A 35 -16.45 -3.90 -2.47
CA ALA A 35 -17.05 -4.49 -3.65
C ALA A 35 -16.55 -5.92 -3.81
N GLY A 36 -17.48 -6.86 -3.98
CA GLY A 36 -17.20 -8.20 -4.47
C GLY A 36 -17.54 -8.30 -5.96
N GLU A 37 -16.85 -9.20 -6.65
CA GLU A 37 -17.13 -9.55 -8.04
C GLU A 37 -17.51 -11.04 -8.09
N ARG A 38 -18.59 -11.37 -8.80
CA ARG A 38 -19.01 -12.76 -9.02
C ARG A 38 -18.31 -13.33 -10.25
N ALA A 39 -18.39 -14.64 -10.44
CA ALA A 39 -17.81 -15.33 -11.59
C ALA A 39 -18.37 -14.85 -12.94
N ASP A 40 -19.60 -14.31 -12.96
CA ASP A 40 -20.23 -13.71 -14.14
C ASP A 40 -19.81 -12.25 -14.38
N GLY A 41 -18.91 -11.70 -13.57
CA GLY A 41 -18.44 -10.31 -13.64
C GLY A 41 -19.36 -9.28 -12.98
N SER A 42 -20.52 -9.69 -12.46
CA SER A 42 -21.42 -8.78 -11.73
C SER A 42 -20.80 -8.37 -10.39
N ARG A 43 -20.97 -7.08 -10.02
CA ARG A 43 -20.49 -6.53 -8.74
C ARG A 43 -21.59 -6.49 -7.69
N PHE A 44 -21.20 -6.62 -6.43
CA PHE A 44 -22.09 -6.45 -5.28
C PHE A 44 -21.37 -5.82 -4.10
N ALA A 45 -22.11 -5.18 -3.21
CA ALA A 45 -21.58 -4.57 -1.99
C ALA A 45 -21.91 -5.46 -0.78
N PRO A 46 -20.98 -6.32 -0.31
CA PRO A 46 -21.26 -7.27 0.77
C PRO A 46 -21.66 -6.60 2.09
N PHE A 47 -21.26 -5.34 2.28
CA PHE A 47 -21.56 -4.56 3.49
C PHE A 47 -22.45 -3.34 3.22
N GLY A 48 -23.20 -3.37 2.11
CA GLY A 48 -24.06 -2.27 1.68
C GLY A 48 -23.27 -1.07 1.11
N PRO A 49 -23.99 -0.01 0.67
CA PRO A 49 -23.39 1.13 -0.02
C PRO A 49 -22.56 2.04 0.89
N ALA A 50 -22.69 1.91 2.21
CA ALA A 50 -22.00 2.72 3.21
C ALA A 50 -21.39 1.84 4.31
N PRO A 51 -20.34 1.05 4.00
CA PRO A 51 -19.76 0.13 4.96
C PRO A 51 -19.14 0.87 6.15
N LYS A 52 -19.10 0.21 7.31
CA LYS A 52 -18.31 0.64 8.46
C LYS A 52 -17.12 -0.28 8.64
N GLY A 53 -15.94 0.29 8.84
CA GLY A 53 -14.76 -0.52 9.10
C GLY A 53 -13.44 0.23 8.98
N ILE A 54 -12.39 -0.49 9.33
CA ILE A 54 -11.01 -0.03 9.36
C ILE A 54 -10.11 -1.12 8.78
N ILE A 55 -9.07 -0.71 8.07
CA ILE A 55 -7.93 -1.56 7.75
C ILE A 55 -6.68 -0.95 8.38
N VAL A 56 -5.88 -1.79 9.02
CA VAL A 56 -4.60 -1.43 9.63
C VAL A 56 -3.50 -2.17 8.89
N PHE A 57 -2.54 -1.45 8.35
CA PHE A 57 -1.30 -2.01 7.80
C PHE A 57 -0.16 -1.75 8.80
N ALA A 58 0.42 -2.82 9.32
CA ALA A 58 1.56 -2.75 10.22
C ALA A 58 2.89 -2.70 9.45
N ALA A 59 3.90 -2.11 10.06
CA ALA A 59 5.22 -1.94 9.44
C ALA A 59 5.98 -3.27 9.23
N ASP A 60 5.58 -4.33 9.93
CA ASP A 60 6.16 -5.68 9.84
C ASP A 60 5.51 -6.54 8.74
N GLY A 61 4.60 -5.96 7.96
CA GLY A 61 3.94 -6.62 6.84
C GLY A 61 2.60 -7.29 7.18
N HIS A 62 2.15 -7.23 8.44
CA HIS A 62 0.83 -7.72 8.81
C HIS A 62 -0.27 -6.70 8.48
N PHE A 63 -1.50 -7.19 8.38
CA PHE A 63 -2.69 -6.35 8.35
C PHE A 63 -3.82 -6.94 9.18
N ALA A 64 -4.69 -6.06 9.67
CA ALA A 64 -5.97 -6.42 10.26
C ALA A 64 -7.08 -5.67 9.53
N LEU A 65 -8.21 -6.34 9.32
CA LEU A 65 -9.36 -5.79 8.63
C LEU A 65 -10.62 -6.07 9.45
N PHE A 66 -11.38 -5.02 9.70
CA PHE A 66 -12.72 -5.12 10.26
C PHE A 66 -13.72 -4.46 9.31
N GLN A 67 -14.83 -5.14 9.03
CA GLN A 67 -15.88 -4.67 8.11
C GLN A 67 -17.25 -5.05 8.65
N SER A 68 -18.23 -4.17 8.49
CA SER A 68 -19.58 -4.38 8.98
C SER A 68 -20.61 -3.55 8.20
N THR A 69 -21.86 -4.00 8.23
CA THR A 69 -23.03 -3.30 7.68
C THR A 69 -23.58 -2.22 8.62
N GLY A 70 -23.21 -2.23 9.91
CA GLY A 70 -23.74 -1.35 10.96
C GLY A 70 -22.65 -0.74 11.84
N ALA A 71 -23.03 0.13 12.78
CA ALA A 71 -22.10 0.62 13.79
C ALA A 71 -21.72 -0.50 14.77
N VAL A 72 -20.44 -0.60 15.10
CA VAL A 72 -19.96 -1.47 16.17
C VAL A 72 -20.21 -0.77 17.51
N PRO A 73 -20.71 -1.47 18.55
CA PRO A 73 -20.88 -0.91 19.88
C PRO A 73 -19.62 -0.25 20.44
#